data_AF-Q4RFM5-F1
#
_entry.id   AF-Q4RFM5-F1
#
_cell.length_a   1.000
_cell.length_b   1.000
_cell.length_c   1.000
_cell.angle_alpha   90.00
_cell.angle_beta   90.00
_cell.angle_gamma   90.00
#
_symmetry.space_group_name_H-M   'P 1'
#
loop_
_entity.id
_entity.type
_entity.pdbx_description
1 polymer ?
#
loop_
_entity_poly.entity_id
_entity_poly.type
_entity_poly.pdbx_seq_one_letter_code
_entity_poly.pdbx_strand_id
1 'polypeptide(L)' 'MASMKDSDTGLWLHNKLGSTDELWTPPSIASLLTVSVIDNIRLCFSSLSPPVKLKLLLGMLHLPRRTVDEVGLSAS' A
#
# COMPACT_ATOMS: atom_id res chain seq x y z
N MET A 1 7.40 3.80 20.53
CA MET A 1 5.95 3.57 20.42
C MET A 1 5.62 3.56 18.95
N ALA A 2 5.33 2.40 18.36
CA ALA A 2 4.68 2.38 17.04
C ALA A 2 3.38 3.15 17.21
N SER A 3 3.24 4.26 16.50
CA SER A 3 2.11 5.16 16.62
C SER A 3 0.88 4.36 16.25
N MET A 4 -0.24 4.52 16.96
CA MET A 4 -1.47 3.72 16.71
C MET A 4 -1.86 3.68 15.22
N LYS A 5 -1.56 4.75 14.47
CA LYS A 5 -1.68 4.86 13.00
C LYS A 5 -0.97 3.76 12.19
N ASP A 6 0.20 3.31 12.63
CA ASP A 6 1.01 2.30 11.93
C ASP A 6 0.29 0.94 11.93
N SER A 7 -0.30 0.59 13.09
CA SER A 7 -1.04 -0.66 13.28
C SER A 7 -2.36 -0.67 12.50
N ASP A 8 -3.09 0.44 12.48
CA ASP A 8 -4.36 0.54 11.76
C ASP A 8 -4.17 0.40 10.25
N THR A 9 -3.12 1.03 9.68
CA THR A 9 -2.84 0.93 8.25
C THR A 9 -2.41 -0.47 7.86
N GLY A 10 -1.54 -1.11 8.66
CA GLY A 10 -1.12 -2.49 8.41
C GLY A 10 -2.30 -3.46 8.40
N LEU A 11 -3.18 -3.36 9.41
CA LEU A 11 -4.39 -4.18 9.49
C LEU A 11 -5.35 -3.89 8.34
N TRP A 12 -5.52 -2.63 7.96
CA TRP A 12 -6.36 -2.24 6.83
C TRP A 12 -5.85 -2.81 5.50
N LEU A 13 -4.54 -2.77 5.25
CA LEU A 13 -3.93 -3.38 4.06
C LEU A 13 -4.13 -4.89 4.05
N HIS A 14 -3.98 -5.55 5.19
CA HIS A 14 -4.29 -6.97 5.33
C HIS A 14 -5.75 -7.28 5.02
N ASN A 15 -6.70 -6.45 5.45
CA ASN A 15 -8.11 -6.65 5.12
C ASN A 15 -8.42 -6.37 3.64
N LYS A 16 -7.71 -5.44 2.99
CA LYS A 16 -7.94 -5.11 1.57
C LYS A 16 -7.20 -6.04 0.59
N LEU A 17 -6.01 -6.49 0.95
CA LEU A 17 -5.09 -7.21 0.06
C LEU A 17 -4.77 -8.62 0.54
N GLY A 18 -5.07 -8.96 1.79
CA GLY A 18 -4.68 -10.24 2.41
C GLY A 18 -5.45 -11.46 1.92
N SER A 19 -6.49 -11.29 1.10
CA SER A 19 -7.12 -12.41 0.40
C SER A 19 -6.10 -13.10 -0.50
N THR A 20 -5.77 -14.35 -0.18
CA THR A 20 -4.83 -15.20 -0.94
C THR A 20 -5.47 -15.87 -2.16
N ASP A 21 -6.80 -15.83 -2.27
CA ASP A 21 -7.56 -16.41 -3.38
C ASP A 21 -7.35 -15.62 -4.68
N GLU A 22 -7.24 -14.30 -4.57
CA GLU A 22 -6.89 -13.41 -5.68
C GLU A 22 -5.41 -13.04 -5.60
N LEU A 23 -4.59 -13.61 -6.48
CA LEU A 23 -3.16 -13.24 -6.57
C LEU A 23 -2.97 -11.82 -7.13
N TRP A 24 -3.92 -11.36 -7.95
CA TRP A 24 -3.90 -10.07 -8.61
C TRP A 24 -4.45 -8.97 -7.70
N THR A 25 -4.00 -7.74 -7.94
CA THR A 25 -4.58 -6.58 -7.28
C THR A 25 -5.94 -6.24 -7.88
N PRO A 26 -6.92 -5.88 -7.04
CA PRO A 26 -8.21 -5.42 -7.54
C PRO A 26 -8.04 -4.12 -8.35
N PRO A 27 -8.84 -3.88 -9.40
CA PRO A 27 -8.73 -2.67 -10.23
C PRO A 27 -8.93 -1.37 -9.43
N SER A 28 -9.63 -1.45 -8.30
CA SER A 28 -9.84 -0.35 -7.35
C SER A 28 -8.58 0.02 -6.54
N ILE A 29 -7.48 -0.74 -6.64
CA ILE A 29 -6.27 -0.52 -5.84
C ILE A 29 -5.64 0.85 -6.07
N ALA A 30 -5.69 1.38 -7.29
CA ALA A 30 -5.15 2.69 -7.61
C ALA A 30 -5.88 3.81 -6.85
N SER A 31 -7.17 3.62 -6.56
CA SER A 31 -7.96 4.57 -5.77
C SER A 31 -7.75 4.43 -4.26
N LEU A 32 -7.24 3.27 -3.81
CA LEU A 32 -6.91 2.99 -2.41
C LEU A 32 -5.50 3.48 -2.03
N LEU A 33 -4.57 3.45 -2.99
CA LEU A 33 -3.17 3.88 -2.83
C LEU A 33 -3.03 5.39 -3.00
N THR A 34 -3.63 6.16 -2.10
CA THR A 34 -3.46 7.61 -2.04
C THR A 34 -2.09 7.99 -1.45
N VAL A 35 -1.65 9.23 -1.65
CA VAL A 35 -0.38 9.75 -1.11
C VAL A 35 -0.25 9.50 0.39
N SER A 36 -1.31 9.79 1.15
CA SER A 36 -1.33 9.57 2.60
C SER A 36 -1.23 8.09 2.98
N VAL A 37 -1.89 7.19 2.25
CA VAL A 37 -1.80 5.75 2.50
C VAL A 37 -0.41 5.23 2.17
N ILE A 38 0.20 5.71 1.08
CA ILE A 38 1.58 5.36 0.69
C ILE A 38 2.59 5.79 1.75
N ASP A 39 2.44 6.98 2.34
CA ASP A 39 3.29 7.40 3.46
C ASP A 39 3.16 6.49 4.68
N ASN A 40 1.92 6.14 5.07
CA ASN A 40 1.71 5.22 6.17
C ASN A 40 2.24 3.80 5.86
N ILE A 41 2.13 3.35 4.60
CA ILE A 41 2.73 2.09 4.15
C ILE A 41 4.23 2.11 4.38
N ARG A 42 4.96 3.20 4.06
CA ARG A 42 6.41 3.26 4.27
C ARG A 42 6.80 2.99 5.73
N LEU A 43 5.97 3.42 6.68
CA LEU A 43 6.18 3.21 8.10
C LEU A 43 5.88 1.76 8.55
N CYS A 44 4.84 1.14 8.00
CA CYS A 44 4.41 -0.21 8.40
C CYS A 44 4.88 -1.33 7.46
N PHE A 45 5.58 -1.03 6.35
CA PHE A 45 5.94 -1.98 5.31
C PHE A 45 6.73 -3.18 5.85
N SER A 46 7.65 -2.96 6.79
CA SER A 46 8.45 -4.02 7.39
C SER A 46 7.59 -5.09 8.08
N SER A 47 6.48 -4.68 8.71
CA SER A 47 5.55 -5.52 9.47
C SER A 47 4.54 -6.30 8.59
N LEU A 48 4.34 -5.89 7.34
CA LEU A 48 3.37 -6.52 6.43
C LEU A 48 3.79 -7.94 6.00
N SER A 49 2.81 -8.80 5.78
CA SER A 49 3.06 -10.15 5.27
C SER A 49 3.58 -10.14 3.81
N PRO A 50 4.36 -11.15 3.41
CA PRO A 50 4.87 -11.28 2.03
C PRO A 50 3.81 -11.18 0.92
N PRO A 51 2.63 -11.83 1.01
CA PRO A 51 1.63 -11.73 -0.05
C PRO A 51 1.05 -10.31 -0.18
N VAL A 52 0.87 -9.60 0.94
CA VAL A 52 0.40 -8.21 0.92
C VAL A 52 1.44 -7.30 0.28
N LYS A 53 2.73 -7.48 0.57
CA LYS A 53 3.84 -6.72 -0.04
C LYS A 53 3.87 -6.89 -1.56
N LEU A 54 3.76 -8.13 -2.05
CA LEU A 54 3.75 -8.42 -3.49
C LEU A 54 2.56 -7.75 -4.19
N LYS A 55 1.36 -7.87 -3.61
CA LYS A 55 0.17 -7.21 -4.15
C LYS A 55 0.32 -5.69 -4.13
N LEU A 56 0.93 -5.13 -3.08
CA LEU A 56 1.18 -3.70 -3.02
C LEU A 56 2.12 -3.22 -4.15
N LEU A 57 3.21 -3.94 -4.40
CA LEU A 57 4.14 -3.65 -5.50
C LEU A 57 3.45 -3.76 -6.88
N LEU A 58 2.63 -4.80 -7.09
CA LEU A 58 1.83 -4.94 -8.30
C LEU A 58 0.79 -3.83 -8.44
N GLY A 59 0.19 -3.40 -7.32
CA GLY A 59 -0.75 -2.29 -7.27
C GLY A 59 -0.08 -0.98 -7.68
N MET A 60 1.16 -0.74 -7.23
CA MET A 60 1.95 0.44 -7.61
C MET A 60 2.19 0.53 -9.13
N LEU A 61 2.35 -0.61 -9.82
CA LEU A 61 2.46 -0.64 -11.28
C LEU A 61 1.15 -0.27 -11.99
N HIS A 62 0.00 -0.43 -11.32
CA HIS A 62 -1.31 -0.03 -11.85
C HIS A 62 -1.61 1.46 -11.62
N LEU A 63 -0.82 2.18 -10.83
CA LEU A 63 -1.05 3.62 -10.65
C LEU A 63 -0.67 4.42 -11.90
N PRO A 64 -1.46 5.46 -12.24
CA PRO A 64 -1.08 6.41 -13.28
C PRO A 64 0.21 7.14 -12.87
N ARG A 65 1.11 7.36 -13.84
CA ARG A 65 2.44 7.97 -13.61
C ARG A 65 2.41 9.26 -12.79
N ARG A 66 1.35 10.06 -12.90
CA ARG A 66 1.18 11.32 -12.13
C ARG A 66 1.14 11.10 -10.62
N THR A 67 0.46 10.04 -10.16
CA THR A 67 0.39 9.72 -8.73
C THR A 67 1.71 9.18 -8.21
N VAL A 68 2.43 8.42 -9.05
CA VAL A 68 3.77 7.91 -8.73
C VAL A 68 4.78 9.06 -8.63
N ASP A 69 4.68 10.05 -9.51
CA ASP A 69 5.52 11.25 -9.50
C ASP A 69 5.31 12.06 -8.22
N GLU A 70 4.05 12.36 -7.84
CA GLU A 70 3.70 13.05 -6.58
C GLU A 70 4.28 12.35 -5.33
N VAL A 71 4.18 11.02 -5.23
CA VAL A 71 4.77 10.28 -4.09
C VAL A 71 6.29 10.12 -4.17
N GLY A 72 6.87 10.24 -5.35
CA GLY A 72 8.32 10.26 -5.57
C GLY A 72 8.92 11.61 -5.19
N LEU A 73 8.24 12.70 -5.51
CA LEU A 73 8.61 14.07 -5.17
C LEU A 73 8.57 14.33 -3.66
N SER A 74 7.62 13.72 -2.93
CA SER A 74 7.58 13.83 -1.47
C SER A 74 8.71 13.07 -0.74
N ALA A 75 9.49 12.24 -1.44
CA ALA A 75 10.60 11.47 -0.87
C ALA A 75 11.96 12.20 -0.97
N SER A 76 11.99 13.45 -1.44
CA SER A 76 13.20 14.23 -1.68
C SER A 76 13.42 15.35 -0.67
#